data_AF-A0A9P8N7S7-F1
#
_entry.id   AF-A0A9P8N7S7-F1
#
_cell.length_a   1.000
_cell.length_b   1.000
_cell.length_c   1.000
_cell.angle_alpha   90.00
_cell.angle_beta   90.00
_cell.angle_gamma   90.00
#
_symmetry.space_group_name_H-M   'P 1'
#
loop_
_entity.id
_entity.type
_entity.pdbx_description
1 polymer ?
#
loop_
_entity_poly.entity_id
_entity_poly.type
_entity_poly.pdbx_seq_one_letter_code
_entity_poly.pdbx_strand_id
1 'polypeptide(L)'
;MSSALDLDGSSKGTVLNGPCDWKQWISIIKKFATSHSLWDFLDPAVKEGKPVLQQPVEPTFRQINHEASDLVDLTSEEFRRLEFLHTQYRSKLQGYRDQVKALASLQQHIVKTIGNYYSTIAEEHDVAKQLALLQARVAPTDWALEREVVQRYRSTLQSPNRTKIEAWVTQWQKVLTEAKQLGLPDVQDLRPTQDFLQAVSSINAPFTDYWVNKMEDEAVFGKPEWKTDFPDGIKISEIFERAHRIKAANNSKGSFGAAFQGKGEKSERKEDKPKWSSNCFYLIKSARPDGWTPDQKVEKKIKEILDSIHGQRR
;
A
#
# COMPACT_ATOMS: atom_id res chain seq x y z
N MET A 1 18.77 -20.61 -9.85
CA MET A 1 18.18 -20.96 -8.55
C MET A 1 16.93 -20.13 -8.37
N SER A 2 15.76 -20.68 -8.73
CA SER A 2 14.48 -19.99 -8.55
C SER A 2 14.02 -20.29 -7.13
N SER A 3 13.93 -19.26 -6.28
CA SER A 3 13.34 -19.41 -4.95
C SER A 3 11.91 -19.94 -5.11
N ALA A 4 11.67 -21.17 -4.64
CA ALA A 4 10.32 -21.70 -4.54
C ALA A 4 9.52 -20.75 -3.64
N LEU A 5 8.43 -20.21 -4.18
CA LEU A 5 7.51 -19.36 -3.43
C LEU A 5 6.80 -20.24 -2.40
N ASP A 6 7.28 -20.23 -1.16
CA ASP A 6 6.63 -20.95 -0.08
C ASP A 6 5.28 -20.28 0.25
N LEU A 7 4.20 -21.05 0.10
CA LEU A 7 2.83 -20.62 0.41
C LEU A 7 2.73 -20.11 1.86
N ASP A 8 3.46 -20.69 2.81
CA ASP A 8 3.44 -20.27 4.22
C ASP A 8 4.12 -18.91 4.47
N GLY A 9 5.05 -18.49 3.61
CA GLY A 9 5.71 -17.18 3.71
C GLY A 9 4.86 -16.03 3.19
N SER A 10 4.13 -16.25 2.09
CA SER A 10 3.30 -15.22 1.45
C SER A 10 1.86 -15.16 1.98
N SER A 11 1.39 -16.17 2.72
CA SER A 11 -0.02 -16.31 3.13
C SER A 11 -0.37 -15.91 4.56
N LYS A 12 0.56 -15.32 5.32
CA LYS A 12 0.26 -14.81 6.66
C LYS A 12 -0.81 -13.70 6.60
N GLY A 13 -2.08 -14.08 6.57
CA GLY A 13 -3.22 -13.21 6.84
C GLY A 13 -4.43 -13.27 5.88
N THR A 14 -4.38 -13.95 4.72
CA THR A 14 -5.54 -13.93 3.80
C THR A 14 -6.37 -15.21 3.92
N VAL A 15 -7.39 -15.17 4.79
CA VAL A 15 -8.41 -16.23 4.94
C VAL A 15 -9.64 -15.81 4.13
N LEU A 16 -10.22 -16.74 3.37
CA LEU A 16 -11.45 -16.54 2.63
C LEU A 16 -12.64 -16.59 3.60
N ASN A 17 -13.04 -15.44 4.14
CA ASN A 17 -14.21 -15.32 5.01
C ASN A 17 -15.41 -14.70 4.30
N GLY A 18 -15.18 -14.05 3.16
CA GLY A 18 -16.24 -13.51 2.33
C GLY A 18 -15.79 -13.13 0.92
N PRO A 19 -16.73 -12.59 0.11
CA PRO A 19 -16.45 -12.16 -1.26
C PRO A 19 -15.34 -11.09 -1.38
N CYS A 20 -15.16 -10.27 -0.34
CA CYS A 20 -14.13 -9.24 -0.28
C CYS A 20 -12.71 -9.83 -0.29
N ASP A 21 -12.54 -11.01 0.29
CA ASP A 21 -11.24 -11.69 0.39
C ASP A 21 -10.91 -12.43 -0.90
N TRP A 22 -11.92 -12.72 -1.75
CA TRP A 22 -11.79 -13.55 -2.94
C TRP A 22 -10.66 -13.08 -3.86
N LYS A 23 -10.62 -11.79 -4.23
CA LYS A 23 -9.61 -11.26 -5.17
C LYS A 23 -8.19 -11.42 -4.65
N GLN A 24 -7.96 -11.11 -3.37
CA GLN A 24 -6.64 -11.21 -2.77
C GLN A 24 -6.23 -12.69 -2.60
N TRP A 25 -7.17 -13.51 -2.13
CA TRP A 25 -6.97 -14.94 -1.91
C TRP A 25 -6.66 -15.68 -3.21
N ILE A 26 -7.47 -15.50 -4.26
CA ILE A 26 -7.24 -16.14 -5.57
C ILE A 26 -5.95 -15.64 -6.23
N SER A 27 -5.55 -14.38 -5.98
CA SER A 27 -4.29 -13.86 -6.51
C SER A 27 -3.07 -14.55 -5.92
N ILE A 28 -3.10 -14.94 -4.64
CA ILE A 28 -2.00 -15.68 -3.99
C ILE A 28 -1.90 -17.07 -4.61
N ILE A 29 -3.03 -17.76 -4.76
CA ILE A 29 -3.11 -19.07 -5.41
C ILE A 29 -2.62 -19.00 -6.85
N LYS A 30 -3.05 -17.98 -7.61
CA LYS A 30 -2.63 -17.74 -8.99
C LYS A 30 -1.11 -17.58 -9.08
N LYS A 31 -0.51 -16.73 -8.25
CA LYS A 31 0.95 -16.52 -8.25
C LYS A 31 1.72 -17.82 -7.99
N PHE A 32 1.28 -18.61 -7.01
CA PHE A 32 1.89 -19.90 -6.71
C PHE A 32 1.73 -20.89 -7.87
N ALA A 33 0.50 -21.06 -8.38
CA ALA A 33 0.23 -21.96 -9.50
C ALA A 33 0.99 -21.55 -10.77
N THR A 34 1.12 -20.25 -11.07
CA THR A 34 1.92 -19.75 -12.19
C THR A 34 3.41 -20.07 -12.00
N SER A 35 3.96 -19.96 -10.79
CA SER A 35 5.37 -20.33 -10.55
C SER A 35 5.69 -21.81 -10.76
N HIS A 36 4.69 -22.68 -10.67
CA HIS A 36 4.80 -24.13 -10.91
C HIS A 36 4.23 -24.56 -12.28
N SER A 37 3.89 -23.62 -13.16
CA SER A 37 3.24 -23.89 -14.46
C SER A 37 1.97 -24.75 -14.35
N LEU A 38 1.17 -24.49 -13.32
CA LEU A 38 -0.08 -25.20 -13.02
C LEU A 38 -1.34 -24.35 -13.21
N TRP A 39 -1.21 -23.03 -13.33
CA TRP A 39 -2.39 -22.15 -13.38
C TRP A 39 -3.34 -22.50 -14.54
N ASP A 40 -2.82 -22.85 -15.71
CA ASP A 40 -3.62 -23.19 -16.89
C ASP A 40 -4.50 -24.43 -16.68
N PHE A 41 -4.11 -25.33 -15.77
CA PHE A 41 -4.84 -26.53 -15.39
C PHE A 41 -5.90 -26.24 -14.32
N LEU A 42 -5.72 -25.16 -13.57
CA LEU A 42 -6.49 -24.85 -12.36
C LEU A 42 -7.46 -23.69 -12.54
N ASP A 43 -7.29 -22.87 -13.58
CA ASP A 43 -8.03 -21.62 -13.77
C ASP A 43 -9.55 -21.87 -13.65
N PRO A 44 -10.21 -21.33 -12.60
CA PRO A 44 -11.61 -21.60 -12.37
C PRO A 44 -12.52 -20.82 -13.35
N ALA A 45 -11.98 -19.81 -14.05
CA ALA A 45 -12.72 -19.08 -15.09
C ALA A 45 -12.94 -19.90 -16.37
N VAL A 46 -12.06 -20.86 -16.65
CA VAL A 46 -12.17 -21.75 -17.81
C VAL A 46 -13.04 -22.94 -17.44
N LYS A 47 -14.24 -23.05 -18.01
CA LYS A 47 -15.19 -24.14 -17.69
C LYS A 47 -14.96 -25.42 -18.51
N GLU A 48 -14.45 -25.29 -19.73
CA GLU A 48 -14.29 -26.38 -20.70
C GLU A 48 -12.88 -26.40 -21.30
N GLY A 49 -12.38 -27.57 -21.67
CA GLY A 49 -11.09 -27.71 -22.34
C GLY A 49 -9.85 -27.56 -21.45
N LYS A 50 -9.99 -27.73 -20.13
CA LYS A 50 -8.83 -27.70 -19.23
C LYS A 50 -7.82 -28.79 -19.63
N PRO A 51 -6.53 -28.45 -19.80
CA PRO A 51 -5.51 -29.44 -20.02
C PRO A 51 -5.46 -30.37 -18.80
N VAL A 52 -5.29 -31.67 -19.03
CA VAL A 52 -5.10 -32.66 -17.96
C VAL A 52 -3.60 -32.82 -17.75
N LEU A 53 -3.17 -32.80 -16.49
CA LEU A 53 -1.79 -33.08 -16.16
C LEU A 53 -1.49 -34.54 -16.52
N GLN A 54 -0.72 -34.77 -17.59
CA GLN A 54 -0.40 -36.11 -18.06
C GLN A 54 0.93 -36.59 -17.48
N GLN A 55 0.93 -37.82 -16.98
CA GLN A 55 2.16 -38.50 -16.60
C GLN A 55 3.02 -38.73 -17.86
N PRO A 56 4.31 -38.38 -17.84
CA PRO A 56 5.21 -38.68 -18.95
C PRO A 56 5.25 -40.18 -19.23
N VAL A 57 5.18 -40.55 -20.51
CA VAL A 57 5.25 -41.95 -20.95
C VAL A 57 6.71 -42.37 -21.06
N GLU A 58 7.02 -43.56 -20.55
CA GLU A 58 8.36 -44.13 -20.64
C GLU A 58 8.73 -44.41 -22.10
N PRO A 59 9.91 -43.97 -22.58
CA PRO A 59 10.34 -44.26 -23.92
C PRO A 59 10.60 -45.76 -24.08
N THR A 60 10.15 -46.32 -25.20
CA THR A 60 10.23 -47.75 -25.49
C THR A 60 11.11 -48.00 -26.71
N PHE A 61 11.73 -49.17 -26.78
CA PHE A 61 12.60 -49.58 -27.89
C PHE A 61 11.93 -49.43 -29.27
N ARG A 62 10.62 -49.73 -29.31
CA ARG A 62 9.75 -49.60 -30.49
C ARG A 62 9.57 -48.18 -31.03
N GLN A 63 9.91 -47.15 -30.25
CA GLN A 63 9.87 -45.75 -30.70
C GLN A 63 11.09 -45.38 -31.55
N ILE A 64 12.14 -46.21 -31.54
CA ILE A 64 13.39 -45.97 -32.25
C ILE A 64 13.52 -46.96 -33.41
N ASN A 65 13.27 -48.24 -33.14
CA ASN A 65 13.20 -49.29 -34.14
C ASN A 65 11.96 -50.14 -33.88
N HIS A 66 11.03 -50.17 -34.84
CA HIS A 66 9.74 -50.87 -34.71
C HIS A 66 9.89 -52.39 -34.51
N GLU A 67 11.00 -52.99 -34.93
CA GLU A 67 11.28 -54.42 -34.76
C GLU A 67 12.08 -54.75 -33.49
N ALA A 68 12.70 -53.74 -32.87
CA ALA A 68 13.47 -53.93 -31.65
C ALA A 68 12.54 -54.21 -30.46
N SER A 69 12.74 -55.36 -29.83
CA SER A 69 12.00 -55.78 -28.63
C SER A 69 12.86 -55.75 -27.38
N ASP A 70 14.19 -55.81 -27.55
CA ASP A 70 15.16 -55.81 -26.46
C ASP A 70 16.39 -54.93 -26.77
N LEU A 71 17.20 -54.65 -25.74
CA LEU A 71 18.40 -53.82 -25.79
C LEU A 71 19.42 -54.30 -26.84
N VAL A 72 19.44 -55.61 -27.08
CA VAL A 72 20.38 -56.29 -27.97
C VAL A 72 20.05 -56.03 -29.44
N ASP A 73 18.81 -55.64 -29.74
CA ASP A 73 18.32 -55.38 -31.10
C ASP A 73 18.68 -53.96 -31.58
N LEU A 74 19.25 -53.12 -30.71
CA LEU A 74 19.60 -51.73 -31.03
C LEU A 74 21.06 -51.57 -31.42
N THR A 75 21.29 -50.83 -32.50
CA THR A 75 22.61 -50.36 -32.89
C THR A 75 23.14 -49.30 -31.90
N SER A 76 24.45 -49.06 -31.90
CA SER A 76 25.08 -48.07 -31.00
C SER A 76 24.49 -46.64 -31.13
N GLU A 77 24.04 -46.25 -32.32
CA GLU A 77 23.40 -44.95 -32.55
C GLU A 77 21.94 -44.92 -32.05
N GLU A 78 21.20 -46.02 -32.22
CA GLU A 78 19.85 -46.16 -31.69
C GLU A 78 19.85 -46.24 -30.15
N PHE A 79 20.86 -46.88 -29.56
CA PHE A 79 21.09 -46.88 -28.12
C PHE A 79 21.37 -45.47 -27.58
N ARG A 80 22.23 -44.68 -28.23
CA ARG A 80 22.46 -43.26 -27.87
C ARG A 80 21.18 -42.44 -27.94
N ARG A 81 20.34 -42.67 -28.96
CA ARG A 81 19.04 -42.00 -29.10
C ARG A 81 18.07 -42.41 -27.98
N LEU A 82 18.08 -43.68 -27.58
CA LEU A 82 17.28 -44.19 -26.45
C LEU A 82 17.72 -43.57 -25.12
N GLU A 83 19.04 -43.48 -24.89
CA GLU A 83 19.60 -42.86 -23.69
C GLU A 83 19.22 -41.37 -23.60
N PHE A 84 19.26 -40.65 -24.73
CA PHE A 84 18.79 -39.27 -24.81
C PHE A 84 17.29 -39.16 -24.48
N LEU A 85 16.45 -40.03 -25.04
CA LEU A 85 15.01 -40.06 -24.76
C LEU A 85 14.72 -40.39 -23.29
N HIS A 86 15.42 -41.34 -22.68
CA HIS A 86 15.31 -41.62 -21.24
C HIS A 86 15.75 -40.45 -20.38
N THR A 87 16.78 -39.71 -20.80
CA THR A 87 17.21 -38.49 -20.11
C THR A 87 16.13 -37.40 -20.16
N GLN A 88 15.51 -37.18 -21.33
CA GLN A 88 14.37 -36.28 -21.46
C GLN A 88 13.16 -36.75 -20.63
N TYR A 89 12.86 -38.06 -20.65
CA TYR A 89 11.79 -38.65 -19.86
C TYR A 89 12.01 -38.44 -18.36
N ARG A 90 13.22 -38.70 -17.85
CA ARG A 90 13.56 -38.45 -16.44
C ARG A 90 13.36 -36.99 -16.05
N SER A 91 13.78 -36.05 -16.91
CA SER A 91 13.57 -34.62 -16.70
C SER A 91 12.08 -34.25 -16.66
N LYS A 92 11.28 -34.75 -17.62
CA LYS A 92 9.82 -34.56 -17.64
C LYS A 92 9.13 -35.19 -16.44
N LEU A 93 9.54 -36.39 -16.04
CA LEU A 93 9.00 -37.11 -14.88
C LEU A 93 9.29 -36.35 -13.58
N GLN A 94 10.47 -35.75 -13.46
CA GLN A 94 10.81 -34.89 -12.34
C GLN A 94 9.90 -33.66 -12.31
N GLY A 95 9.71 -32.97 -13.44
CA GLY A 95 8.77 -31.84 -13.55
C GLY A 95 7.33 -32.22 -13.16
N TYR A 96 6.83 -33.36 -13.64
CA TYR A 96 5.53 -33.89 -13.27
C TYR A 96 5.42 -34.17 -11.77
N ARG A 97 6.44 -34.80 -11.16
CA ARG A 97 6.47 -35.06 -9.70
C ARG A 97 6.45 -33.78 -8.89
N ASP A 98 7.17 -32.75 -9.34
CA ASP A 98 7.20 -31.45 -8.67
C ASP A 98 5.86 -30.72 -8.80
N GLN A 99 5.20 -30.84 -9.96
CA GLN A 99 3.84 -30.35 -10.17
C GLN A 99 2.81 -31.06 -9.27
N VAL A 100 2.87 -32.39 -9.15
CA VAL A 100 2.00 -33.15 -8.24
C VAL A 100 2.20 -32.75 -6.78
N LYS A 101 3.46 -32.55 -6.36
CA LYS A 101 3.76 -32.04 -5.01
C LYS A 101 3.19 -30.63 -4.79
N ALA A 102 3.33 -29.75 -5.77
CA ALA A 102 2.78 -28.40 -5.70
C ALA A 102 1.24 -28.40 -5.63
N LEU A 103 0.58 -29.31 -6.35
CA LEU A 103 -0.88 -29.50 -6.25
C LEU A 103 -1.31 -29.93 -4.83
N ALA A 104 -0.59 -30.87 -4.22
CA ALA A 104 -0.87 -31.30 -2.86
C ALA A 104 -0.69 -30.15 -1.84
N SER A 105 0.40 -29.38 -1.97
CA SER A 105 0.63 -28.18 -1.14
C SER A 105 -0.47 -27.13 -1.35
N LEU A 106 -0.93 -26.95 -2.58
CA LEU A 106 -2.01 -26.02 -2.88
C LEU A 106 -3.35 -26.48 -2.28
N GLN A 107 -3.67 -27.77 -2.37
CA GLN A 107 -4.87 -28.34 -1.75
C GLN A 107 -4.86 -28.13 -0.23
N GLN A 108 -3.72 -28.40 0.44
CA GLN A 108 -3.56 -28.12 1.86
C GLN A 108 -3.75 -26.63 2.18
N HIS A 109 -3.20 -25.75 1.35
CA HIS A 109 -3.35 -24.31 1.50
C HIS A 109 -4.80 -23.85 1.36
N ILE A 110 -5.53 -24.35 0.35
CA ILE A 110 -6.95 -24.07 0.16
C ILE A 110 -7.73 -24.50 1.40
N VAL A 111 -7.60 -25.75 1.84
CA VAL A 111 -8.32 -26.26 3.02
C VAL A 111 -8.00 -25.45 4.29
N LYS A 112 -6.74 -25.01 4.48
CA LYS A 112 -6.32 -24.18 5.61
C LYS A 112 -6.88 -22.76 5.58
N THR A 113 -7.19 -22.22 4.40
CA THR A 113 -7.53 -20.80 4.22
C THR A 113 -8.99 -20.53 3.85
N ILE A 114 -9.82 -21.54 3.61
CA ILE A 114 -11.22 -21.39 3.18
C ILE A 114 -12.25 -21.11 4.30
N GLY A 115 -11.81 -20.77 5.51
CA GLY A 115 -12.69 -20.32 6.60
C GLY A 115 -13.96 -21.17 6.74
N ASN A 116 -15.13 -20.53 6.64
CA ASN A 116 -16.45 -21.17 6.79
C ASN A 116 -16.94 -21.92 5.54
N TYR A 117 -16.20 -21.88 4.43
CA TYR A 117 -16.63 -22.45 3.14
C TYR A 117 -16.18 -23.90 2.90
N TYR A 118 -15.52 -24.53 3.88
CA TYR A 118 -15.05 -25.92 3.80
C TYR A 118 -16.15 -26.90 3.37
N SER A 119 -17.38 -26.73 3.88
CA SER A 119 -18.54 -27.56 3.51
C SER A 119 -18.87 -27.56 2.01
N THR A 120 -18.45 -26.55 1.26
CA THR A 120 -18.65 -26.47 -0.20
C THR A 120 -17.77 -27.43 -0.97
N ILE A 121 -16.60 -27.79 -0.42
CA ILE A 121 -15.59 -28.57 -1.12
C ILE A 121 -15.30 -29.92 -0.45
N ALA A 122 -16.01 -30.27 0.62
CA ALA A 122 -15.71 -31.45 1.45
C ALA A 122 -15.71 -32.76 0.65
N GLU A 123 -16.63 -32.91 -0.30
CA GLU A 123 -16.78 -34.12 -1.13
C GLU A 123 -15.91 -34.11 -2.40
N GLU A 124 -15.29 -32.98 -2.75
CA GLU A 124 -14.52 -32.84 -3.99
C GLU A 124 -13.03 -32.88 -3.70
N HIS A 125 -12.26 -33.61 -4.51
CA HIS A 125 -10.84 -33.85 -4.27
C HIS A 125 -9.96 -33.27 -5.38
N ASP A 126 -10.56 -32.92 -6.52
CA ASP A 126 -9.88 -32.22 -7.59
C ASP A 126 -9.80 -30.72 -7.28
N VAL A 127 -8.57 -30.20 -7.14
CA VAL A 127 -8.28 -28.79 -6.86
C VAL A 127 -8.94 -27.84 -7.87
N ALA A 128 -9.00 -28.22 -9.16
CA ALA A 128 -9.61 -27.38 -10.18
C ALA A 128 -11.13 -27.23 -9.97
N LYS A 129 -11.80 -28.31 -9.55
CA LYS A 129 -13.23 -28.31 -9.23
C LYS A 129 -13.51 -27.64 -7.89
N GLN A 130 -12.67 -27.85 -6.89
CA GLN A 130 -12.75 -27.12 -5.62
C GLN A 130 -12.70 -25.61 -5.84
N LEU A 131 -11.76 -25.12 -6.66
CA LEU A 131 -11.66 -23.70 -7.01
C LEU A 131 -12.89 -23.20 -7.79
N ALA A 132 -13.43 -24.00 -8.70
CA ALA A 132 -14.65 -23.65 -9.45
C ALA A 132 -15.88 -23.55 -8.53
N LEU A 133 -16.05 -24.49 -7.58
CA LEU A 133 -17.12 -24.47 -6.59
C LEU A 133 -17.01 -23.26 -5.66
N LEU A 134 -15.80 -22.95 -5.19
CA LEU A 134 -15.54 -21.77 -4.37
C LEU A 134 -15.79 -20.48 -5.15
N GLN A 135 -15.40 -20.42 -6.43
CA GLN A 135 -15.69 -19.28 -7.29
C GLN A 135 -17.20 -19.09 -7.44
N ALA A 136 -17.95 -20.15 -7.73
CA ALA A 136 -19.39 -20.08 -7.89
C ALA A 136 -20.11 -19.59 -6.61
N ARG A 137 -19.57 -19.88 -5.43
CA ARG A 137 -20.20 -19.54 -4.14
C ARG A 137 -19.73 -18.22 -3.55
N VAL A 138 -18.46 -17.86 -3.73
CA VAL A 138 -17.80 -16.76 -2.99
C VAL A 138 -17.35 -15.64 -3.91
N ALA A 139 -17.11 -15.89 -5.20
CA ALA A 139 -16.72 -14.81 -6.09
C ALA A 139 -17.84 -13.78 -6.16
N PRO A 140 -17.56 -12.50 -5.83
CA PRO A 140 -18.57 -11.46 -5.95
C PRO A 140 -18.97 -11.34 -7.42
N THR A 141 -20.27 -11.14 -7.67
CA THR A 141 -20.73 -10.71 -8.99
C THR A 141 -20.15 -9.33 -9.31
N ASP A 142 -20.02 -8.99 -10.60
CA ASP A 142 -19.50 -7.68 -11.01
C ASP A 142 -20.27 -6.53 -10.34
N TRP A 143 -21.60 -6.65 -10.25
CA TRP A 143 -22.47 -5.71 -9.54
C TRP A 143 -22.18 -5.64 -8.02
N ALA A 144 -22.01 -6.78 -7.35
CA ALA A 144 -21.74 -6.82 -5.92
C ALA A 144 -20.38 -6.20 -5.61
N LEU A 145 -19.38 -6.48 -6.45
CA LEU A 145 -18.05 -5.90 -6.38
C LEU A 145 -18.08 -4.38 -6.58
N GLU A 146 -18.79 -3.90 -7.61
CA GLU A 146 -18.97 -2.47 -7.88
C GLU A 146 -19.58 -1.76 -6.66
N ARG A 147 -20.70 -2.29 -6.16
CA ARG A 147 -21.41 -1.76 -5.00
C ARG A 147 -20.53 -1.73 -3.75
N GLU A 148 -19.73 -2.77 -3.53
CA GLU A 148 -18.83 -2.86 -2.40
C GLU A 148 -17.71 -1.80 -2.48
N VAL A 149 -17.07 -1.64 -3.64
CA VAL A 149 -16.02 -0.64 -3.84
C VAL A 149 -16.58 0.77 -3.67
N VAL A 150 -17.78 1.04 -4.19
CA VAL A 150 -18.50 2.31 -3.96
C VAL A 150 -18.74 2.54 -2.46
N GLN A 151 -19.18 1.53 -1.73
CA GLN A 151 -19.41 1.65 -0.29
C GLN A 151 -18.11 1.92 0.47
N ARG A 152 -17.02 1.21 0.13
CA ARG A 152 -15.70 1.46 0.71
C ARG A 152 -15.21 2.87 0.40
N TYR A 153 -15.37 3.33 -0.84
CA TYR A 153 -15.00 4.70 -1.24
C TYR A 153 -15.79 5.75 -0.45
N ARG A 154 -17.11 5.58 -0.34
CA ARG A 154 -17.95 6.48 0.47
C ARG A 154 -17.55 6.52 1.94
N SER A 155 -17.10 5.39 2.49
CA SER A 155 -16.62 5.34 3.88
C SER A 155 -15.33 6.15 4.07
N THR A 156 -14.49 6.27 3.04
CA THR A 156 -13.26 7.06 3.09
C THR A 156 -13.50 8.56 2.89
N LEU A 157 -14.68 8.99 2.44
CA LEU A 157 -15.05 10.42 2.37
C LEU A 157 -15.25 11.06 3.75
N GLN A 158 -15.44 10.24 4.79
CA GLN A 158 -15.59 10.72 6.15
C GLN A 158 -14.25 11.15 6.74
N SER A 159 -14.29 12.18 7.59
CA SER A 159 -13.10 12.72 8.26
C SER A 159 -12.31 11.61 8.96
N PRO A 160 -10.99 11.50 8.71
CA PRO A 160 -10.15 10.50 9.38
C PRO A 160 -10.07 10.74 10.89
N ASN A 161 -9.81 9.67 11.64
CA ASN A 161 -9.36 9.82 13.03
C ASN A 161 -7.94 10.40 13.04
N ARG A 162 -7.71 11.48 13.80
CA ARG A 162 -6.41 12.16 13.93
C ARG A 162 -5.25 11.26 14.33
N THR A 163 -5.53 10.16 15.04
CA THR A 163 -4.52 9.19 15.48
C THR A 163 -4.16 8.13 14.44
N LYS A 164 -4.98 7.97 13.39
CA LYS A 164 -4.84 6.90 12.37
C LYS A 164 -4.77 7.47 10.96
N ILE A 165 -4.24 8.67 10.79
CA ILE A 165 -4.19 9.38 9.51
C ILE A 165 -3.43 8.58 8.44
N GLU A 166 -2.24 8.05 8.75
CA GLU A 166 -1.43 7.31 7.77
C GLU A 166 -2.12 6.02 7.29
N ALA A 167 -2.73 5.28 8.23
CA ALA A 167 -3.51 4.09 7.91
C ALA A 167 -4.74 4.44 7.04
N TRP A 168 -5.41 5.56 7.33
CA TRP A 168 -6.52 6.04 6.51
C TRP A 168 -6.07 6.48 5.12
N VAL A 169 -4.93 7.18 4.97
CA VAL A 169 -4.38 7.56 3.66
C VAL A 169 -4.06 6.32 2.83
N THR A 170 -3.45 5.30 3.45
CA THR A 170 -3.15 4.03 2.79
C THR A 170 -4.45 3.34 2.31
N GLN A 171 -5.48 3.32 3.16
CA GLN A 171 -6.79 2.76 2.80
C GLN A 171 -7.46 3.55 1.67
N TRP A 172 -7.41 4.90 1.73
CA TRP A 172 -7.91 5.79 0.67
C TRP A 172 -7.25 5.47 -0.67
N GLN A 173 -5.92 5.42 -0.72
CA GLN A 173 -5.17 5.13 -1.94
C GLN A 173 -5.50 3.75 -2.52
N LYS A 174 -5.62 2.73 -1.65
CA LYS A 174 -6.01 1.37 -2.05
C LYS A 174 -7.40 1.37 -2.70
N VAL A 175 -8.40 1.94 -2.03
CA VAL A 175 -9.79 1.97 -2.52
C VAL A 175 -9.90 2.80 -3.79
N LEU A 176 -9.22 3.94 -3.89
CA LEU A 176 -9.22 4.77 -5.08
C LEU A 176 -8.60 4.05 -6.29
N THR A 177 -7.55 3.26 -6.08
CA THR A 177 -6.94 2.45 -7.15
C THR A 177 -7.92 1.38 -7.64
N GLU A 178 -8.60 0.68 -6.72
CA GLU A 178 -9.62 -0.32 -7.06
C GLU A 178 -10.82 0.32 -7.80
N ALA A 179 -11.28 1.49 -7.35
CA ALA A 179 -12.36 2.24 -7.97
C ALA A 179 -12.02 2.71 -9.40
N LYS A 180 -10.78 3.18 -9.61
CA LYS A 180 -10.28 3.57 -10.94
C LYS A 180 -10.20 2.37 -11.89
N GLN A 181 -9.77 1.21 -11.40
CA GLN A 181 -9.73 -0.02 -12.19
C GLN A 181 -11.13 -0.49 -12.64
N LEU A 182 -12.16 -0.23 -11.83
CA LEU A 182 -13.56 -0.52 -12.18
C LEU A 182 -14.21 0.57 -13.04
N GLY A 183 -13.53 1.69 -13.28
CA GLY A 183 -14.07 2.79 -14.07
C GLY A 183 -15.27 3.49 -13.42
N LEU A 184 -15.33 3.51 -12.07
CA LEU A 184 -16.46 4.13 -11.37
C LEU A 184 -16.63 5.61 -11.77
N PRO A 185 -17.86 6.09 -11.98
CA PRO A 185 -18.11 7.48 -12.36
C PRO A 185 -17.75 8.47 -11.23
N ASP A 186 -17.76 8.00 -9.97
CA ASP A 186 -17.45 8.79 -8.78
C ASP A 186 -15.97 9.18 -8.70
N VAL A 187 -15.07 8.41 -9.35
CA VAL A 187 -13.60 8.62 -9.25
C VAL A 187 -12.97 9.19 -10.51
N GLN A 188 -13.78 9.77 -11.40
CA GLN A 188 -13.31 10.42 -12.63
C GLN A 188 -12.74 11.82 -12.36
N ASP A 189 -11.82 12.25 -13.23
CA ASP A 189 -11.18 13.55 -13.19
C ASP A 189 -10.55 13.90 -11.82
N LEU A 190 -10.81 15.11 -11.33
CA LEU A 190 -10.33 15.64 -10.06
C LEU A 190 -11.33 15.45 -8.90
N ARG A 191 -12.42 14.69 -9.11
CA ARG A 191 -13.38 14.40 -8.02
C ARG A 191 -12.70 13.73 -6.82
N PRO A 192 -11.82 12.72 -6.99
CA PRO A 192 -11.07 12.16 -5.86
C PRO A 192 -10.19 13.17 -5.13
N THR A 193 -9.65 14.16 -5.85
CA THR A 193 -8.85 15.23 -5.25
C THR A 193 -9.72 16.12 -4.37
N GLN A 194 -10.90 16.52 -4.86
CA GLN A 194 -11.87 17.31 -4.09
C GLN A 194 -12.37 16.55 -2.86
N ASP A 195 -12.75 15.29 -3.05
CA ASP A 195 -13.21 14.41 -1.98
C ASP A 195 -12.16 14.23 -0.88
N PHE A 196 -10.89 14.04 -1.27
CA PHE A 196 -9.79 13.94 -0.32
C PHE A 196 -9.61 15.23 0.48
N LEU A 197 -9.57 16.37 -0.21
CA LEU A 197 -9.41 17.70 0.41
C LEU A 197 -10.54 18.01 1.40
N GLN A 198 -11.78 17.64 1.04
CA GLN A 198 -12.95 17.75 1.91
C GLN A 198 -12.81 16.86 3.16
N ALA A 199 -12.39 15.61 3.00
CA ALA A 199 -12.22 14.68 4.12
C ALA A 199 -11.15 15.14 5.13
N VAL A 200 -10.06 15.77 4.67
CA VAL A 200 -8.96 16.23 5.54
C VAL A 200 -9.11 17.66 6.06
N SER A 201 -10.14 18.38 5.63
CA SER A 201 -10.40 19.80 6.00
C SER A 201 -10.46 20.02 7.51
N SER A 202 -11.09 19.10 8.25
CA SER A 202 -11.22 19.13 9.72
C SER A 202 -9.89 18.90 10.48
N ILE A 203 -8.88 18.37 9.79
CA ILE A 203 -7.58 18.01 10.35
C ILE A 203 -6.56 19.11 10.05
N ASN A 204 -6.54 19.61 8.82
CA ASN A 204 -5.56 20.58 8.37
C ASN A 204 -6.17 21.56 7.35
N ALA A 205 -7.07 22.42 7.83
CA ALA A 205 -7.70 23.47 7.03
C ALA A 205 -6.71 24.30 6.19
N PRO A 206 -5.54 24.76 6.72
CA PRO A 206 -4.60 25.53 5.91
C PRO A 206 -4.05 24.78 4.68
N PHE A 207 -3.95 23.45 4.76
CA PHE A 207 -3.56 22.64 3.61
C PHE A 207 -4.71 22.54 2.60
N THR A 208 -5.93 22.28 3.09
CA THR A 208 -7.11 22.19 2.23
C THR A 208 -7.36 23.51 1.50
N ASP A 209 -7.36 24.63 2.22
CA ASP A 209 -7.62 25.96 1.65
C ASP A 209 -6.61 26.32 0.54
N TYR A 210 -5.32 26.03 0.77
CA TYR A 210 -4.28 26.25 -0.24
C TYR A 210 -4.56 25.47 -1.53
N TRP A 211 -4.88 24.18 -1.43
CA TRP A 211 -5.09 23.34 -2.60
C TRP A 211 -6.42 23.58 -3.30
N VAL A 212 -7.47 23.96 -2.56
CA VAL A 212 -8.76 24.38 -3.14
C VAL A 212 -8.58 25.68 -3.93
N ASN A 213 -7.97 26.71 -3.34
CA ASN A 213 -7.72 27.97 -4.05
C ASN A 213 -6.85 27.76 -5.29
N LYS A 214 -5.81 26.92 -5.17
CA LYS A 214 -4.96 26.57 -6.32
C LYS A 214 -5.75 25.86 -7.43
N MET A 215 -6.71 25.01 -7.08
CA MET A 215 -7.58 24.35 -8.06
C MET A 215 -8.48 25.36 -8.78
N GLU A 216 -9.02 26.34 -8.06
CA GLU A 216 -9.81 27.42 -8.65
C GLU A 216 -8.96 28.32 -9.56
N ASP A 217 -7.75 28.68 -9.15
CA ASP A 217 -6.83 29.48 -9.94
C ASP A 217 -6.47 28.79 -11.27
N GLU A 218 -6.15 27.50 -11.25
CA GLU A 218 -5.86 26.71 -12.46
C GLU A 218 -7.13 26.53 -13.33
N ALA A 219 -8.31 26.50 -12.73
CA ALA A 219 -9.56 26.44 -13.49
C ALA A 219 -9.86 27.73 -14.27
N VAL A 220 -9.48 28.88 -13.71
CA VAL A 220 -9.74 30.20 -14.30
C VAL A 220 -8.60 30.64 -15.23
N PHE A 221 -7.36 30.44 -14.81
CA PHE A 221 -6.17 30.99 -15.48
C PHE A 221 -5.27 29.92 -16.10
N GLY A 222 -5.56 28.63 -15.87
CA GLY A 222 -4.75 27.52 -16.35
C GLY A 222 -4.94 27.23 -17.84
N LYS A 223 -4.13 26.29 -18.32
CA LYS A 223 -4.13 25.83 -19.72
C LYS A 223 -5.37 24.94 -20.01
N PRO A 224 -5.74 24.71 -21.28
CA PRO A 224 -6.90 23.88 -21.64
C PRO A 224 -6.90 22.45 -21.05
N GLU A 225 -5.73 21.93 -20.65
CA GLU A 225 -5.54 20.60 -20.04
C GLU A 225 -5.09 20.67 -18.57
N TRP A 226 -5.35 21.77 -17.86
CA TRP A 226 -4.89 21.95 -16.47
C TRP A 226 -5.31 20.80 -15.53
N LYS A 227 -6.44 20.13 -15.80
CA LYS A 227 -6.92 19.00 -15.01
C LYS A 227 -5.98 17.80 -15.01
N THR A 228 -5.23 17.56 -16.09
CA THR A 228 -4.26 16.45 -16.16
C THR A 228 -2.95 16.80 -15.47
N ASP A 229 -2.59 18.08 -15.45
CA ASP A 229 -1.39 18.60 -14.79
C ASP A 229 -1.58 18.72 -13.27
N PHE A 230 -2.82 18.92 -12.82
CA PHE A 230 -3.15 19.03 -11.40
C PHE A 230 -2.94 17.70 -10.65
N PRO A 231 -2.48 17.72 -9.38
CA PRO A 231 -2.36 16.51 -8.57
C PRO A 231 -3.68 15.74 -8.45
N ASP A 232 -3.69 14.49 -8.90
CA ASP A 232 -4.81 13.59 -8.74
C ASP A 232 -4.98 13.13 -7.29
N GLY A 233 -6.07 12.42 -7.00
CA GLY A 233 -6.41 11.98 -5.64
C GLY A 233 -5.34 11.12 -4.95
N ILE A 234 -4.42 10.50 -5.69
CA ILE A 234 -3.27 9.76 -5.13
C ILE A 234 -2.11 10.72 -4.84
N LYS A 235 -1.72 11.57 -5.81
CA LYS A 235 -0.65 12.54 -5.62
C LYS A 235 -0.95 13.51 -4.47
N ILE A 236 -2.19 14.00 -4.37
CA ILE A 236 -2.58 14.92 -3.29
C ILE A 236 -2.47 14.25 -1.91
N SER A 237 -2.82 12.96 -1.82
CA SER A 237 -2.76 12.22 -0.56
C SER A 237 -1.31 11.97 -0.13
N GLU A 238 -0.40 11.72 -1.07
CA GLU A 238 1.04 11.61 -0.79
C GLU A 238 1.67 12.93 -0.35
N ILE A 239 1.25 14.06 -0.95
CA ILE A 239 1.70 15.39 -0.54
C ILE A 239 1.22 15.67 0.89
N PHE A 240 -0.05 15.36 1.18
CA PHE A 240 -0.62 15.50 2.52
C PHE A 240 0.11 14.65 3.57
N GLU A 241 0.35 13.37 3.27
CA GLU A 241 1.06 12.45 4.18
C GLU A 241 2.47 12.97 4.50
N ARG A 242 3.22 13.43 3.49
CA ARG A 242 4.54 14.04 3.68
C ARG A 242 4.48 15.28 4.55
N ALA A 243 3.54 16.20 4.28
CA ALA A 243 3.36 17.41 5.07
C ALA A 243 2.96 17.10 6.52
N HIS A 244 2.10 16.09 6.73
CA HIS A 244 1.66 15.66 8.05
C HIS A 244 2.81 15.05 8.86
N ARG A 245 3.63 14.19 8.26
CA ARG A 245 4.82 13.61 8.90
C ARG A 245 5.83 14.67 9.33
N ILE A 246 6.07 15.68 8.51
CA ILE A 246 6.97 16.79 8.85
C ILE A 246 6.45 17.58 10.06
N LYS A 247 5.15 17.91 10.09
CA LYS A 247 4.52 18.58 11.24
C LYS A 247 4.60 17.72 12.51
N ALA A 248 4.35 16.41 12.41
CA ALA A 248 4.46 15.49 13.52
C ALA A 248 5.90 15.41 14.08
N ALA A 249 6.91 15.33 13.20
CA ALA A 249 8.32 15.30 13.59
C ALA A 249 8.79 16.62 14.24
N ASN A 250 8.26 17.77 13.80
CA ASN A 250 8.57 19.06 14.42
C ASN A 250 7.92 19.18 15.81
N ASN A 251 6.71 18.62 16.00
CA ASN A 251 6.08 18.57 17.32
C ASN A 251 6.77 17.59 18.27
N SER A 252 7.32 16.48 17.78
CA SER A 252 8.03 15.50 18.63
C SER A 252 9.41 15.96 19.09
N LYS A 253 10.05 16.90 18.38
CA LYS A 253 11.31 17.54 18.83
C LYS A 253 11.12 18.45 20.05
N GLY A 254 9.88 18.72 20.48
CA GLY A 254 9.57 19.41 21.73
C GLY A 254 9.50 18.50 22.98
N SER A 255 9.71 17.19 22.86
CA SER A 255 9.49 16.23 23.97
C SER A 255 10.69 15.31 24.26
N PHE A 256 11.92 15.82 24.19
CA PHE A 256 13.08 15.20 24.83
C PHE A 256 13.52 16.07 26.02
N GLY A 257 12.81 15.92 27.14
CA GLY A 257 13.08 16.66 28.36
C GLY A 257 12.55 15.94 29.59
N ALA A 258 12.79 14.63 29.72
CA ALA A 258 12.47 13.90 30.95
C ALA A 258 13.31 12.62 31.09
N ALA A 259 14.62 12.78 31.31
CA ALA A 259 15.45 11.76 31.97
C ALA A 259 16.67 12.42 32.65
N PHE A 260 16.40 13.32 33.59
CA PHE A 260 17.36 13.60 34.65
C PHE A 260 16.57 13.79 35.94
N GLN A 261 16.45 12.71 36.72
CA GLN A 261 15.94 12.78 38.08
C GLN A 261 16.90 13.63 38.91
N GLY A 262 16.40 14.72 39.48
CA GLY A 262 17.22 15.55 40.36
C GLY A 262 16.50 16.75 40.95
N LYS A 263 15.59 16.47 41.89
CA LYS A 263 15.00 17.39 42.89
C LYS A 263 14.14 18.55 42.37
N GLY A 264 12.98 18.66 43.02
CA GLY A 264 11.86 19.45 42.55
C GLY A 264 11.94 20.93 42.89
N GLU A 265 11.13 21.69 42.17
CA GLU A 265 10.57 22.93 42.66
C GLU A 265 9.31 23.28 41.85
N LYS A 266 8.29 23.78 42.54
CA LYS A 266 6.98 24.14 42.00
C LYS A 266 7.15 25.26 40.97
N SER A 267 6.67 25.05 39.74
CA SER A 267 6.59 26.11 38.73
C SER A 267 5.15 26.59 38.60
N GLU A 268 4.91 27.79 39.14
CA GLU A 268 3.81 28.67 38.77
C GLU A 268 3.92 29.04 37.28
N ARG A 269 2.77 29.18 36.61
CA ARG A 269 2.66 29.66 35.23
C ARG A 269 3.12 31.12 35.17
N LYS A 270 4.17 31.41 34.40
CA LYS A 270 4.51 32.78 34.00
C LYS A 270 4.24 32.96 32.51
N GLU A 271 3.40 33.93 32.19
CA GLU A 271 3.25 34.50 30.86
C GLU A 271 4.59 35.09 30.41
N ASP A 272 5.13 34.57 29.32
CA ASP A 272 6.39 35.03 28.73
C ASP A 272 6.23 36.42 28.11
N LYS A 273 6.74 37.46 28.80
CA LYS A 273 7.02 38.75 28.18
C LYS A 273 8.42 38.73 27.52
N PRO A 274 8.60 39.33 26.34
CA PRO A 274 9.88 39.31 25.62
C PRO A 274 11.04 39.95 26.40
N LYS A 275 12.15 39.20 26.54
CA LYS A 275 13.37 39.52 27.32
C LYS A 275 14.28 40.64 26.77
N TRP A 276 13.77 41.63 26.03
CA TRP A 276 14.64 42.70 25.49
C TRP A 276 14.68 43.98 26.36
N SER A 277 13.75 44.14 27.32
CA SER A 277 13.63 45.36 28.11
C SER A 277 14.51 45.40 29.37
N SER A 278 15.03 44.27 29.85
CA SER A 278 15.63 44.19 31.19
C SER A 278 17.09 44.65 31.29
N ASN A 279 17.81 44.79 30.16
CA ASN A 279 19.24 45.14 30.13
C ASN A 279 19.57 46.33 29.19
N CYS A 280 18.60 47.16 28.80
CA CYS A 280 18.87 48.29 27.91
C CYS A 280 19.52 49.46 28.67
N PHE A 281 20.82 49.72 28.44
CA PHE A 281 21.58 50.80 29.11
C PHE A 281 21.03 52.22 28.85
N TYR A 282 20.29 52.41 27.76
CA TYR A 282 19.65 53.69 27.44
C TYR A 282 18.36 53.92 28.25
N LEU A 283 17.66 52.85 28.64
CA LEU A 283 16.41 52.91 29.40
C LEU A 283 16.62 52.68 30.91
N ILE A 284 17.67 51.95 31.29
CA ILE A 284 17.94 51.52 32.66
C ILE A 284 19.32 52.04 33.09
N LYS A 285 19.32 53.03 34.00
CA LYS A 285 20.57 53.65 34.50
C LYS A 285 21.41 52.71 35.36
N SER A 286 20.77 51.83 36.14
CA SER A 286 21.43 50.88 37.04
C SER A 286 22.13 49.72 36.34
N ALA A 287 21.85 49.50 35.05
CA ALA A 287 22.47 48.46 34.26
C ALA A 287 23.77 48.93 33.56
N ARG A 288 24.15 50.20 33.70
CA ARG A 288 25.30 50.78 32.98
C ARG A 288 26.63 50.34 33.61
N PRO A 289 27.59 49.82 32.84
CA PRO A 289 28.94 49.56 33.31
C PRO A 289 29.71 50.85 33.63
N ASP A 290 30.72 50.77 34.49
CA ASP A 290 31.60 51.91 34.81
C ASP A 290 32.36 52.40 33.56
N GLY A 291 32.30 53.71 33.29
CA GLY A 291 32.90 54.34 32.11
C GLY A 291 32.01 54.36 30.86
N TRP A 292 30.76 53.93 30.95
CA TRP A 292 29.83 53.94 29.81
C TRP A 292 29.47 55.36 29.36
N THR A 293 29.69 55.64 28.07
CA THR A 293 29.30 56.90 27.42
C THR A 293 28.20 56.64 26.38
N PRO A 294 27.05 57.36 26.46
CA PRO A 294 25.95 57.17 25.52
C PRO A 294 26.29 57.71 24.12
N ASP A 295 25.84 57.01 23.09
CA ASP A 295 25.79 57.57 21.73
C ASP A 295 24.66 58.61 21.67
N GLN A 296 25.01 59.86 21.37
CA GLN A 296 24.08 60.98 21.29
C GLN A 296 22.98 60.78 20.23
N LYS A 297 23.24 60.03 19.15
CA LYS A 297 22.23 59.76 18.12
C LYS A 297 21.19 58.76 18.60
N VAL A 298 21.61 57.76 19.37
CA VAL A 298 20.73 56.72 19.93
C VAL A 298 19.88 57.31 21.06
N GLU A 299 20.46 58.17 21.89
CA GLU A 299 19.74 58.85 22.97
C GLU A 299 18.63 59.77 22.43
N LYS A 300 18.89 60.52 21.35
CA LYS A 300 17.88 61.37 20.70
C LYS A 300 16.70 60.56 20.18
N LYS A 301 16.97 59.47 19.45
CA LYS A 301 15.91 58.59 18.92
C LYS A 301 15.05 57.97 20.02
N ILE A 302 15.66 57.58 21.14
CA ILE A 302 14.92 57.00 22.27
C ILE A 302 14.04 58.04 22.95
N LYS A 303 14.50 59.30 23.10
CA LYS A 303 13.68 60.40 23.61
C LYS A 303 12.49 60.70 22.69
N GLU A 304 12.72 60.79 21.38
CA GLU A 304 11.64 60.97 20.39
C GLU A 304 10.57 59.87 20.47
N ILE A 305 10.99 58.61 20.64
CA ILE A 305 10.08 57.48 20.79
C ILE A 305 9.30 57.55 22.10
N LEU A 306 9.95 57.90 23.22
CA LEU A 306 9.27 58.04 24.52
C LEU A 306 8.26 59.20 24.52
N ASP A 307 8.60 60.32 23.91
CA ASP A 307 7.71 61.48 23.78
C ASP A 307 6.51 61.15 22.88
N SER A 308 6.72 60.39 21.80
CA SER A 308 5.63 59.89 20.95
C SER A 308 4.68 58.94 21.70
N ILE A 309 5.21 58.09 22.59
CA ILE A 309 4.40 57.15 23.38
C ILE A 309 3.61 57.89 24.47
N HIS A 310 4.19 58.91 25.09
CA HIS A 310 3.49 59.76 26.07
C HIS A 310 2.45 60.68 25.43
N GLY A 311 2.68 61.14 24.20
CA GLY A 311 1.71 61.91 23.40
C GLY A 311 0.48 61.11 22.96
N GLN A 312 0.59 59.78 22.83
CA GLN A 312 -0.54 58.89 22.49
C GLN A 312 -1.38 58.45 23.69
N ARG A 313 -0.99 58.81 24.92
CA ARG A 313 -1.68 58.45 26.17
C ARG A 313 -2.37 59.62 26.89
N ARG A 314 -2.58 60.74 26.20
CA ARG A 314 -3.46 61.84 26.65
C ARG A 314 -4.69 61.94 25.76
#